data_AF-Q4W252-F1
#
_entry.id   AF-Q4W252-F1
#
_cell.length_a   1.000
_cell.length_b   1.000
_cell.length_c   1.000
_cell.angle_alpha   90.00
_cell.angle_beta   90.00
_cell.angle_gamma   90.00
#
_symmetry.space_group_name_H-M   'P 1'
#
loop_
_entity.id
_entity.type
_entity.pdbx_description
1 polymer ?
#
loop_
_entity_poly.entity_id
_entity_poly.type
_entity_poly.pdbx_seq_one_letter_code
_entity_poly.pdbx_strand_id
1 'polypeptide(L)'
;MGLELYLDLLSQPCRAVYIFAKKNDIPFELRIVDLIKGVMFPVFLGEPVSPQTLAATLAELDVTLQLLEDKFLQNKAFLTGPHISLADLVAITELMHPVGAGCQVFEGRPKLATWRQRVEAAVGE
;
A
#
# COMPACT_ATOMS: atom_id res chain seq x y z
N MET A 1 12.52 -8.34 -27.86
CA MET A 1 12.76 -8.60 -26.43
C MET A 1 11.67 -7.86 -25.68
N GLY A 2 10.70 -8.57 -25.09
CA GLY A 2 9.60 -7.96 -24.33
C GLY A 2 10.01 -7.66 -22.89
N LEU A 3 9.27 -6.79 -22.21
CA LEU A 3 9.45 -6.56 -20.77
C LEU A 3 8.89 -7.76 -20.00
N GLU A 4 9.70 -8.37 -19.14
CA GLU A 4 9.26 -9.41 -18.20
C GLU A 4 9.25 -8.84 -16.79
N LEU A 5 8.15 -9.02 -16.06
CA LEU A 5 8.00 -8.56 -14.67
C LEU A 5 7.91 -9.76 -13.73
N TYR A 6 8.93 -9.93 -12.90
CA TYR A 6 8.99 -10.96 -11.86
C TYR A 6 8.49 -10.36 -10.54
N LEU A 7 7.25 -10.69 -10.16
CA LEU A 7 6.55 -10.00 -9.08
C LEU A 7 5.97 -10.99 -8.07
N ASP A 8 6.14 -10.67 -6.79
CA ASP A 8 5.36 -11.25 -5.70
C ASP A 8 4.23 -10.26 -5.35
N LEU A 9 2.99 -10.57 -5.70
CA LEU A 9 1.87 -9.65 -5.50
C LEU A 9 1.44 -9.52 -4.03
N LEU A 10 2.04 -10.25 -3.10
CA LEU A 10 1.92 -9.99 -1.66
C LEU A 10 2.82 -8.84 -1.23
N SER A 11 3.89 -8.55 -1.98
CA SER A 11 4.75 -7.38 -1.81
C SER A 11 4.09 -6.12 -2.38
N GLN A 12 3.97 -5.10 -1.53
CA GLN A 12 3.42 -3.79 -1.84
C GLN A 12 4.15 -3.08 -3.00
N PRO A 13 5.50 -2.98 -3.02
CA PRO A 13 6.20 -2.39 -4.15
C PRO A 13 5.97 -3.17 -5.46
N CYS A 14 5.83 -4.49 -5.40
CA CYS A 14 5.48 -5.29 -6.59
C CYS A 14 4.07 -4.95 -7.11
N ARG A 15 3.09 -4.79 -6.21
CA ARG A 15 1.75 -4.33 -6.59
C ARG A 15 1.78 -2.94 -7.21
N ALA A 16 2.56 -2.01 -6.67
CA ALA A 16 2.69 -0.67 -7.23
C ALA A 16 3.24 -0.69 -8.68
N VAL A 17 4.27 -1.50 -8.94
CA VAL A 17 4.82 -1.71 -10.30
C VAL A 17 3.79 -2.36 -11.23
N TYR A 18 3.07 -3.39 -10.74
CA TYR A 18 2.02 -4.04 -11.51
C TYR A 18 0.92 -3.05 -11.92
N ILE A 19 0.39 -2.28 -10.97
CA ILE A 19 -0.64 -1.28 -11.21
C ILE A 19 -0.13 -0.22 -12.20
N PHE A 20 1.10 0.27 -12.00
CA PHE A 20 1.71 1.24 -12.90
C PHE A 20 1.78 0.73 -14.34
N ALA A 21 2.29 -0.49 -14.55
CA ALA A 21 2.44 -1.06 -15.88
C ALA A 21 1.08 -1.30 -16.55
N LYS A 22 0.11 -1.84 -15.80
CA LYS A 22 -1.27 -2.05 -16.29
C LYS A 22 -1.96 -0.75 -16.64
N LYS A 23 -1.84 0.28 -15.79
CA LYS A 23 -2.52 1.56 -16.01
C LYS A 23 -2.02 2.33 -17.23
N ASN A 24 -0.75 2.17 -17.56
CA ASN A 24 -0.12 2.87 -18.68
C ASN A 24 -0.08 2.02 -19.96
N ASP A 25 -0.86 0.94 -20.02
CA ASP A 25 -0.92 0.02 -21.16
C ASP A 25 0.47 -0.48 -21.62
N ILE A 26 1.39 -0.63 -20.66
CA ILE A 26 2.74 -1.12 -20.95
C ILE A 26 2.63 -2.64 -21.19
N PRO A 27 3.04 -3.17 -22.34
CA PRO A 27 3.03 -4.60 -22.58
C PRO A 27 4.14 -5.28 -21.77
N PHE A 28 3.76 -6.25 -20.94
CA PHE A 28 4.71 -7.07 -20.18
C PHE A 28 4.22 -8.52 -20.06
N GLU A 29 5.18 -9.43 -19.92
CA GLU A 29 4.92 -10.81 -19.48
C GLU A 29 5.07 -10.89 -17.96
N LEU A 30 4.02 -11.36 -17.27
CA LEU A 30 4.01 -11.50 -15.82
C LEU A 30 4.59 -12.85 -15.40
N ARG A 31 5.59 -12.82 -14.52
CA ARG A 31 6.20 -13.99 -13.88
C ARG A 31 5.93 -13.89 -12.38
N ILE A 32 4.97 -14.67 -11.88
CA ILE A 32 4.68 -14.67 -10.44
C ILE A 32 5.82 -15.35 -9.69
N VAL A 33 6.35 -14.67 -8.68
CA VAL A 33 7.34 -15.19 -7.74
C VAL A 33 6.68 -15.29 -6.38
N ASP A 34 6.91 -16.41 -5.69
CA ASP A 34 6.41 -16.65 -4.33
C ASP A 34 7.60 -16.55 -3.37
N LEU A 35 7.81 -15.36 -2.80
CA LEU A 35 8.89 -15.12 -1.84
C LEU A 35 8.46 -15.53 -0.42
N ILE A 36 7.15 -15.68 -0.19
CA ILE A 36 6.58 -16.07 1.11
C ILE A 36 7.07 -17.44 1.56
N LYS A 37 7.33 -18.37 0.63
CA LYS A 37 7.88 -19.71 0.93
C LYS A 37 9.18 -19.72 1.75
N GLY A 38 9.85 -18.59 2.00
CA GLY A 38 11.04 -18.50 2.84
C GLY A 38 11.03 -17.49 4.00
N VAL A 39 10.01 -16.64 4.16
CA VAL A 39 10.12 -15.41 5.00
C VAL A 39 9.05 -15.30 6.11
N MET A 40 7.93 -16.02 6.05
CA MET A 40 6.92 -16.01 7.12
C MET A 40 7.32 -16.93 8.29
N PHE A 41 8.42 -16.62 8.99
CA PHE A 41 8.79 -17.35 10.21
C PHE A 41 7.94 -16.99 11.44
N PRO A 42 7.51 -15.73 11.68
CA PRO A 42 6.74 -15.41 12.90
C PRO A 42 5.23 -15.72 12.80
N VAL A 43 4.60 -15.45 11.65
CA VAL A 43 3.14 -15.66 11.47
C VAL A 43 2.78 -17.16 11.48
N PHE A 44 3.69 -18.04 11.04
CA PHE A 44 3.49 -19.49 11.06
C PHE A 44 3.57 -20.12 12.46
N LEU A 45 4.22 -19.47 13.43
CA LEU A 45 4.39 -20.01 14.79
C LEU A 45 3.12 -19.88 15.65
N GLY A 46 2.10 -19.15 15.19
CA GLY A 46 0.80 -19.06 15.87
C GLY A 46 0.84 -18.34 17.23
N GLU A 47 1.97 -17.74 17.60
CA GLU A 47 2.09 -17.00 18.85
C GLU A 47 1.32 -15.67 18.73
N PRO A 48 0.32 -15.42 19.60
CA PRO A 48 -0.43 -14.19 19.57
C PRO A 48 0.49 -13.01 19.93
N VAL A 49 0.43 -11.93 19.14
CA VAL A 49 1.07 -10.67 19.49
C VAL A 49 0.49 -10.19 20.82
N SER A 50 1.33 -9.77 21.76
CA SER A 50 0.86 -9.28 23.05
C SER A 50 -0.04 -8.04 22.85
N PRO A 51 -1.09 -7.85 23.68
CA PRO A 51 -1.96 -6.69 23.57
C PRO A 51 -1.21 -5.35 23.67
N GLN A 52 -0.13 -5.30 24.46
CA GLN A 52 0.71 -4.11 24.61
C GLN A 52 1.46 -3.78 23.32
N THR A 53 2.07 -4.79 22.68
CA THR A 53 2.76 -4.58 21.40
C THR A 53 1.78 -4.17 20.32
N LEU A 54 0.62 -4.82 20.23
CA LEU A 54 -0.42 -4.45 19.27
C LEU A 54 -0.87 -3.00 19.46
N ALA A 55 -1.17 -2.59 20.70
CA ALA A 55 -1.58 -1.23 21.01
C ALA A 55 -0.49 -0.20 20.66
N ALA A 56 0.78 -0.50 20.96
CA ALA A 56 1.91 0.36 20.62
C ALA A 56 2.07 0.50 19.11
N THR A 57 2.04 -0.60 18.35
CA THR A 57 2.13 -0.57 16.89
C THR A 57 0.95 0.19 16.26
N LEU A 58 -0.26 0.04 16.79
CA LEU A 58 -1.42 0.81 16.29
C LEU A 58 -1.28 2.31 16.58
N ALA A 59 -0.73 2.69 17.74
CA ALA A 59 -0.45 4.09 18.05
C ALA A 59 0.64 4.68 17.14
N GLU A 60 1.70 3.92 16.85
CA GLU A 60 2.74 4.32 15.89
C GLU A 60 2.20 4.45 14.46
N LEU A 61 1.31 3.54 14.05
CA LEU A 61 0.61 3.64 12.77
C LEU A 61 -0.20 4.94 12.70
N ASP A 62 -0.95 5.27 13.75
CA ASP A 62 -1.74 6.51 13.82
C ASP A 62 -0.87 7.77 13.64
N VAL A 63 0.27 7.83 14.34
CA VAL A 63 1.27 8.91 14.18
C VAL A 63 1.80 8.96 12.76
N THR A 64 2.09 7.80 12.16
CA THR A 64 2.63 7.72 10.79
C THR A 64 1.61 8.19 9.75
N LEU A 65 0.33 7.83 9.91
CA LEU A 65 -0.76 8.32 9.06
C LEU A 65 -0.93 9.83 9.19
N GLN A 66 -0.83 10.35 10.42
CA GLN A 66 -0.85 11.80 10.65
C GLN A 66 0.30 12.51 9.94
N LEU A 67 1.52 11.95 9.98
CA LEU A 67 2.66 12.48 9.26
C LEU A 67 2.49 12.41 7.73
N LEU A 68 1.90 11.32 7.22
CA LEU A 68 1.57 11.20 5.80
C LEU A 68 0.61 12.32 5.38
N GLU A 69 -0.42 12.58 6.17
CA GLU A 69 -1.37 13.66 5.94
C GLU A 69 -0.70 15.04 6.04
N ASP A 70 0.03 15.32 7.11
CA ASP A 70 0.54 16.68 7.38
C ASP A 70 1.77 17.07 6.57
N LYS A 71 2.60 16.09 6.21
CA LYS A 71 3.87 16.35 5.51
C LYS A 71 3.77 16.11 4.02
N PHE A 72 3.06 15.06 3.60
CA PHE A 72 3.03 14.65 2.20
C PHE A 72 1.74 15.03 1.51
N LEU A 73 0.57 14.58 1.98
CA LEU A 73 -0.70 14.85 1.30
C LEU A 73 -1.12 16.32 1.40
N GLN A 74 -1.09 16.87 2.62
CA GLN A 74 -1.48 18.24 2.95
C GLN A 74 -2.87 18.58 2.37
N ASN A 75 -2.92 19.53 1.43
CA ASN A 75 -4.12 19.93 0.70
C ASN A 75 -4.04 19.56 -0.79
N LYS A 76 -3.08 18.70 -1.18
CA LYS A 76 -2.89 18.26 -2.57
C LYS A 76 -3.90 17.16 -2.92
N ALA A 77 -4.11 16.97 -4.22
CA ALA A 77 -4.94 15.87 -4.71
C ALA A 77 -4.25 14.51 -4.52
N PHE A 78 -2.93 14.49 -4.75
CA PHE A 78 -2.05 13.33 -4.68
C PHE A 78 -0.76 13.70 -3.93
N LEU A 79 0.04 12.71 -3.54
CA LEU A 79 1.21 12.91 -2.66
C LEU A 79 2.25 13.86 -3.25
N THR A 80 2.44 13.86 -4.56
CA THR A 80 3.43 14.71 -5.25
C THR A 80 2.84 15.95 -5.90
N GLY A 81 1.51 16.17 -5.83
CA GLY A 81 0.90 17.34 -6.44
C GLY A 81 -0.51 17.10 -7.00
N PRO A 82 -0.85 17.71 -8.16
CA PRO A 82 -2.20 17.62 -8.72
C PRO A 82 -2.47 16.33 -9.50
N HIS A 83 -1.45 15.53 -9.81
CA HIS A 83 -1.55 14.34 -10.66
C HIS A 83 -1.08 13.11 -9.90
N ILE A 84 -1.70 11.96 -10.16
CA ILE A 84 -1.28 10.68 -9.60
C ILE A 84 0.15 10.36 -10.01
N SER A 85 0.93 9.81 -9.10
CA SER A 85 2.29 9.32 -9.39
C SER A 85 2.54 7.95 -8.76
N LEU A 86 3.72 7.40 -9.04
CA LEU A 86 4.18 6.16 -8.40
C LEU A 86 4.20 6.28 -6.86
N ALA A 87 4.40 7.48 -6.30
CA ALA A 87 4.36 7.68 -4.86
C ALA A 87 2.99 7.31 -4.26
N ASP A 88 1.90 7.65 -4.97
CA ASP A 88 0.55 7.30 -4.53
C ASP A 88 0.30 5.79 -4.61
N LEU A 89 0.81 5.12 -5.65
CA LEU A 89 0.68 3.67 -5.81
C LEU A 89 1.45 2.91 -4.74
N VAL A 90 2.65 3.35 -4.41
CA VAL A 90 3.42 2.79 -3.30
C VAL A 90 2.67 3.02 -1.98
N ALA A 91 2.27 4.25 -1.68
CA ALA A 91 1.59 4.54 -0.42
C ALA A 91 0.26 3.77 -0.27
N ILE A 92 -0.58 3.70 -1.30
CA ILE A 92 -1.87 3.01 -1.19
C ILE A 92 -1.68 1.51 -1.01
N THR A 93 -0.74 0.90 -1.74
CA THR A 93 -0.47 -0.53 -1.62
C THR A 93 0.14 -0.90 -0.26
N GLU A 94 0.89 0.01 0.37
CA GLU A 94 1.32 -0.11 1.76
C GLU A 94 0.13 -0.06 2.73
N LEU A 95 -0.75 0.93 2.59
CA LEU A 95 -1.89 1.10 3.50
C LEU A 95 -2.96 0.00 3.37
N MET A 96 -3.04 -0.71 2.24
CA MET A 96 -3.97 -1.82 2.09
C MET A 96 -3.60 -3.06 2.92
N HIS A 97 -2.34 -3.22 3.36
CA HIS A 97 -1.97 -4.34 4.23
C HIS A 97 -2.62 -4.28 5.62
N PRO A 98 -2.48 -3.19 6.40
CA PRO A 98 -3.18 -3.09 7.68
C PRO A 98 -4.71 -3.14 7.51
N VAL A 99 -5.25 -2.62 6.42
CA VAL A 99 -6.69 -2.78 6.09
C VAL A 99 -7.05 -4.25 5.89
N GLY A 100 -6.26 -5.01 5.14
CA GLY A 100 -6.44 -6.46 4.98
C GLY A 100 -6.33 -7.23 6.29
N ALA A 101 -5.62 -6.69 7.28
CA ALA A 101 -5.55 -7.19 8.65
C ALA A 101 -6.68 -6.68 9.56
N GLY A 102 -7.64 -5.91 9.04
CA GLY A 102 -8.81 -5.40 9.76
C GLY A 102 -8.64 -4.02 10.43
N CYS A 103 -7.52 -3.32 10.20
CA CYS A 103 -7.31 -1.98 10.74
C CYS A 103 -8.15 -0.93 9.98
N GLN A 104 -8.82 -0.05 10.72
CA GLN A 104 -9.65 1.02 10.15
C GLN A 104 -8.82 2.25 9.74
N VAL A 105 -7.88 2.07 8.81
CA VAL A 105 -6.87 3.07 8.42
C VAL A 105 -7.46 4.41 7.93
N PHE A 106 -8.63 4.38 7.28
CA PHE A 106 -9.25 5.58 6.68
C PHE A 106 -10.40 6.15 7.51
N GLU A 107 -10.82 5.46 8.57
CA GLU A 107 -11.91 5.93 9.43
C GLU A 107 -11.43 7.11 10.28
N GLY A 108 -12.25 8.14 10.43
CA GLY A 108 -11.87 9.39 11.12
C GLY A 108 -10.85 10.27 10.38
N ARG A 109 -10.37 9.85 9.19
CA ARG A 109 -9.33 10.54 8.40
C ARG A 109 -9.85 11.00 7.02
N PRO A 110 -10.71 12.03 6.96
CA PRO A 110 -11.42 12.41 5.73
C PRO A 110 -10.51 12.81 4.57
N LYS A 111 -9.35 13.44 4.84
CA LYS A 111 -8.38 13.80 3.80
C LYS A 111 -7.78 12.55 3.16
N LEU A 112 -7.35 11.60 4.00
CA LEU A 112 -6.77 10.34 3.55
C LEU A 112 -7.79 9.46 2.83
N ALA A 113 -9.03 9.40 3.33
CA ALA A 113 -10.13 8.70 2.67
C ALA A 113 -10.44 9.29 1.28
N THR A 114 -10.48 10.61 1.17
CA THR A 114 -10.69 11.30 -0.13
C THR A 114 -9.51 11.09 -1.07
N TRP A 115 -8.27 11.06 -0.56
CA TRP A 115 -7.10 10.72 -1.37
C TRP A 115 -7.17 9.28 -1.89
N ARG A 116 -7.53 8.31 -1.04
CA ARG A 116 -7.74 6.91 -1.44
C ARG A 116 -8.75 6.81 -2.60
N GLN A 117 -9.91 7.45 -2.48
CA GLN A 117 -10.93 7.45 -3.54
C GLN A 117 -10.39 8.01 -4.85
N ARG A 118 -9.57 9.07 -4.80
CA ARG A 118 -8.92 9.64 -5.98
C ARG A 118 -7.91 8.68 -6.60
N VAL A 119 -7.14 7.95 -5.79
CA VAL A 119 -6.20 6.93 -6.27
C VAL A 119 -6.94 5.77 -6.92
N GLU A 120 -7.98 5.22 -6.28
CA GLU A 120 -8.83 4.15 -6.83
C GLU A 120 -9.46 4.55 -8.17
N ALA A 121 -10.07 5.74 -8.24
CA ALA A 121 -10.64 6.27 -9.47
C ALA A 121 -9.58 6.48 -10.57
N ALA A 122 -8.37 6.90 -10.20
CA ALA A 122 -7.29 7.14 -11.14
C ALA A 122 -6.70 5.83 -11.70
N VAL A 123 -6.59 4.76 -10.90
CA VAL A 123 -6.11 3.46 -11.40
C VAL A 123 -7.18 2.75 -12.22
N GLY A 124 -8.46 2.92 -11.90
CA GLY A 124 -9.55 2.24 -12.58
C GLY A 124 -9.55 0.77 -12.18
N GLU A 125 -10.48 0.40 -11.31
CA GLU A 125 -10.81 -1.02 -11.06
C GLU A 125 -11.45 -1.66 -12.29
#